data_AF-A0A7W3JPR3-F1
#
_entry.id   AF-A0A7W3JPR3-F1
#
_cell.length_a   1.000
_cell.length_b   1.000
_cell.length_c   1.000
_cell.angle_alpha   90.00
_cell.angle_beta   90.00
_cell.angle_gamma   90.00
#
_symmetry.space_group_name_H-M   'P 1'
#
loop_
_entity.id
_entity.type
_entity.pdbx_description
1 polymer ?
#
loop_
_entity_poly.entity_id
_entity_poly.type
_entity_poly.pdbx_seq_one_letter_code
_entity_poly.pdbx_strand_id
1 'polypeptide(L)'
;MTTDINDRWVAFVTVADRSGTVTGLANMFSTRGVSFESFHTLSVRDGVGRMSITFRGSERLARVLIRTLERLDVVRSVQLENTSDERVRAIAVLGSSVIIGPFADVEAQLDEALAEGETLVAFTVLPPE
;
A
#
# COMPACT_ATOMS: atom_id res chain seq x y z
N MET A 1 -13.32 -1.91 16.46
CA MET A 1 -13.07 -2.88 15.36
C MET A 1 -12.19 -3.98 15.91
N THR A 2 -12.59 -5.24 15.75
CA THR A 2 -11.79 -6.40 16.14
C THR A 2 -10.81 -6.68 15.00
N THR A 3 -9.52 -6.59 15.24
CA THR A 3 -8.48 -6.77 14.21
C THR A 3 -8.35 -8.25 13.82
N ASP A 4 -8.55 -8.56 12.54
CA ASP A 4 -8.42 -9.93 11.98
C ASP A 4 -6.93 -10.24 11.70
N ILE A 5 -6.57 -11.53 11.72
CA ILE A 5 -5.26 -12.01 11.27
C ILE A 5 -5.01 -11.74 9.78
N ASN A 6 -6.06 -11.48 9.00
CA ASN A 6 -6.03 -11.22 7.57
C ASN A 6 -6.44 -9.78 7.20
N ASP A 7 -6.45 -8.87 8.17
CA ASP A 7 -6.67 -7.44 7.91
C ASP A 7 -5.71 -6.93 6.85
N ARG A 8 -6.22 -6.02 6.02
CA ARG A 8 -5.43 -5.38 4.96
C ARG A 8 -4.94 -4.02 5.42
N TRP A 9 -3.67 -3.78 5.16
CA TRP A 9 -2.93 -2.61 5.61
C TRP A 9 -2.24 -1.95 4.42
N VAL A 10 -2.09 -0.63 4.51
CA VAL A 10 -1.25 0.14 3.60
C VAL A 10 -0.15 0.84 4.40
N ALA A 11 1.09 0.68 3.96
CA ALA A 11 2.23 1.43 4.45
C ALA A 11 2.62 2.50 3.41
N PHE A 12 2.52 3.77 3.78
CA PHE A 12 3.09 4.88 3.03
C PHE A 12 4.51 5.13 3.51
N VAL A 13 5.48 4.97 2.61
CA VAL A 13 6.91 5.03 2.94
C VAL A 13 7.56 6.18 2.20
N THR A 14 8.23 7.05 2.94
CA THR A 14 9.17 8.01 2.36
C THR A 14 10.57 7.42 2.43
N VAL A 15 11.27 7.37 1.30
CA VAL A 15 12.60 6.75 1.19
C VAL A 15 13.60 7.67 0.49
N ALA A 16 14.88 7.46 0.73
CA ALA A 16 15.94 7.97 -0.13
C ALA A 16 15.89 7.27 -1.49
N ASP A 17 15.88 8.04 -2.57
CA ASP A 17 16.01 7.52 -3.92
C ASP A 17 17.48 7.19 -4.21
N ARG A 18 17.83 5.92 -4.00
CA ARG A 18 19.14 5.37 -4.32
C ARG A 18 19.01 3.89 -4.68
N SER A 19 20.03 3.38 -5.35
CA SER A 19 20.07 1.96 -5.73
C SER A 19 19.88 1.05 -4.50
N GLY A 20 19.08 0.01 -4.67
CA GLY A 20 18.77 -0.97 -3.63
C GLY A 20 17.63 -0.60 -2.69
N THR A 21 17.05 0.62 -2.76
CA THR A 21 15.94 1.02 -1.88
C THR A 21 14.74 0.08 -2.00
N VAL A 22 14.24 -0.18 -3.20
CA VAL A 22 13.08 -1.08 -3.42
C VAL A 22 13.39 -2.50 -2.96
N THR A 23 14.58 -3.02 -3.28
CA THR A 23 15.03 -4.35 -2.84
C THR A 23 15.09 -4.46 -1.33
N GLY A 24 15.62 -3.43 -0.64
CA GLY A 24 15.69 -3.38 0.81
C GLY A 24 14.30 -3.42 1.47
N LEU A 25 13.34 -2.66 0.93
CA LEU A 25 11.95 -2.70 1.39
C LEU A 25 11.34 -4.09 1.19
N ALA A 26 11.41 -4.63 -0.03
CA ALA A 26 10.81 -5.93 -0.36
C ALA A 26 11.36 -7.07 0.51
N ASN A 27 12.66 -7.04 0.83
CA ASN A 27 13.29 -8.04 1.69
C ASN A 27 12.70 -8.05 3.12
N MET A 28 12.22 -6.92 3.64
CA MET A 28 11.58 -6.86 4.96
C MET A 28 10.23 -7.56 5.00
N PHE A 29 9.47 -7.53 3.92
CA PHE A 29 8.23 -8.28 3.82
C PHE A 29 8.50 -9.79 3.75
N SER A 30 9.47 -10.19 2.90
CA SER A 30 9.88 -11.59 2.75
C SER A 30 10.38 -12.21 4.06
N THR A 31 11.31 -11.55 4.75
CA THR A 31 11.92 -12.05 6.01
C THR A 31 10.95 -12.10 7.19
N ARG A 32 9.82 -11.38 7.12
CA ARG A 32 8.77 -11.37 8.15
C ARG A 32 7.60 -12.30 7.83
N GLY A 33 7.66 -13.04 6.72
CA GLY A 33 6.58 -13.93 6.30
C GLY A 33 5.29 -13.17 5.99
N VAL A 34 5.40 -11.91 5.55
CA VAL A 34 4.25 -11.07 5.19
C VAL A 34 4.03 -11.19 3.69
N SER A 35 2.85 -11.66 3.29
CA SER A 35 2.40 -11.58 1.91
C SER A 35 2.09 -10.13 1.57
N PHE A 36 2.88 -9.53 0.68
CA PHE A 36 2.55 -8.25 0.09
C PHE A 36 1.59 -8.45 -1.08
N GLU A 37 0.68 -7.50 -1.27
CA GLU A 37 -0.25 -7.48 -2.40
C GLU A 37 0.27 -6.56 -3.50
N SER A 38 0.77 -5.37 -3.13
CA SER A 38 1.27 -4.41 -4.10
C SER A 38 2.37 -3.51 -3.57
N PHE A 39 3.21 -3.03 -4.49
CA PHE A 39 4.24 -2.01 -4.28
C PHE A 39 4.09 -0.95 -5.37
N HIS A 40 3.80 0.29 -4.97
CA HIS A 40 3.70 1.41 -5.90
C HIS A 40 4.69 2.49 -5.53
N THR A 41 5.44 2.98 -6.52
CA THR A 41 6.16 4.24 -6.40
C THR A 41 5.21 5.36 -6.82
N LEU A 42 4.82 6.20 -5.86
CA LEU A 42 3.87 7.29 -6.06
C LEU A 42 4.54 8.52 -6.68
N SER A 43 5.75 8.84 -6.23
CA SER A 43 6.53 9.97 -6.76
C SER A 43 8.00 9.82 -6.41
N VAL A 44 8.88 10.33 -7.27
CA VAL A 44 10.30 10.51 -6.97
C VAL A 44 10.69 11.95 -7.29
N ARG A 45 11.14 12.71 -6.29
CA ARG A 45 11.55 14.11 -6.42
C ARG A 45 12.70 14.42 -5.48
N ASP A 46 13.70 15.17 -5.93
CA ASP A 46 14.82 15.67 -5.11
C ASP A 46 15.53 14.59 -4.29
N GLY A 47 15.74 13.40 -4.88
CA GLY A 47 16.37 12.27 -4.20
C GLY A 47 15.49 11.61 -3.12
N VAL A 48 14.17 11.84 -3.17
CA VAL A 48 13.17 11.29 -2.25
C VAL A 48 12.12 10.52 -3.03
N GLY A 49 11.96 9.23 -2.71
CA GLY A 49 10.86 8.41 -3.18
C GLY A 49 9.70 8.40 -2.18
N ARG A 50 8.47 8.43 -2.68
CA ARG A 50 7.25 8.11 -1.92
C ARG A 50 6.65 6.85 -2.48
N MET A 51 6.30 5.91 -1.60
CA MET A 51 5.75 4.62 -1.99
C MET A 51 4.52 4.28 -1.16
N SER A 52 3.60 3.51 -1.73
CA SER A 52 2.55 2.82 -0.99
C SER A 52 2.72 1.31 -1.16
N ILE A 53 2.62 0.58 -0.06
CA ILE A 53 2.78 -0.87 -0.04
C ILE A 53 1.55 -1.47 0.65
N THR A 54 0.78 -2.27 -0.06
CA THR A 54 -0.41 -2.94 0.48
C THR A 54 -0.07 -4.38 0.83
N PHE A 55 -0.53 -4.85 1.99
CA PHE A 55 -0.27 -6.20 2.48
C PHE A 55 -1.37 -6.67 3.44
N ARG A 56 -1.37 -7.98 3.73
CA ARG A 56 -2.28 -8.57 4.72
C ARG A 56 -1.55 -9.05 5.96
N GLY A 57 -2.21 -8.94 7.11
CA GLY A 57 -1.72 -9.52 8.36
C GLY A 57 -2.42 -8.96 9.59
N SER A 58 -2.22 -9.62 10.72
CA SER A 58 -2.66 -9.08 12.02
C SER A 58 -2.05 -7.71 12.32
N GLU A 59 -2.75 -6.89 13.09
CA GLU A 59 -2.23 -5.61 13.58
C GLU A 59 -0.87 -5.73 14.27
N ARG A 60 -0.67 -6.78 15.07
CA ARG A 60 0.61 -7.05 15.73
C ARG A 60 1.75 -7.22 14.72
N LEU A 61 1.51 -7.98 13.64
CA LEU A 61 2.47 -8.20 12.57
C LEU A 61 2.74 -6.92 11.78
N ALA A 62 1.68 -6.17 11.44
CA ALA A 62 1.80 -4.88 10.77
C ALA A 62 2.69 -3.92 11.58
N ARG A 63 2.42 -3.75 12.89
CA ARG A 63 3.24 -2.90 13.78
C ARG A 63 4.70 -3.38 13.88
N VAL A 64 4.98 -4.69 13.85
CA VAL A 64 6.36 -5.23 13.85
C VAL A 64 7.07 -4.91 12.54
N LEU A 65 6.38 -5.05 11.41
CA LEU A 65 6.91 -4.75 10.08
C LEU A 65 7.28 -3.27 9.97
N ILE A 66 6.42 -2.35 10.42
CA ILE A 66 6.70 -0.90 10.39
C ILE A 66 7.95 -0.56 11.20
N ARG A 67 8.07 -1.05 12.43
CA ARG A 67 9.29 -0.87 13.24
C ARG A 67 10.54 -1.44 12.56
N THR A 68 10.38 -2.45 11.70
CA THR A 68 11.50 -3.02 10.95
C THR A 68 11.87 -2.11 9.76
N LEU A 69 10.87 -1.58 9.05
CA LEU A 69 11.06 -0.65 7.95
C LEU A 69 11.71 0.66 8.43
N GLU A 70 11.25 1.23 9.54
CA GLU A 70 11.79 2.45 10.15
C GLU A 70 13.27 2.33 10.54
N ARG A 71 13.80 1.10 10.69
CA ARG A 71 15.20 0.85 11.01
C ARG A 71 16.11 0.78 9.78
N LEU A 72 15.56 0.83 8.57
CA LEU A 72 16.36 0.84 7.34
C LEU A 72 16.93 2.25 7.11
N ASP A 73 18.23 2.35 6.85
CA ASP A 73 18.89 3.64 6.58
C ASP A 73 18.31 4.39 5.37
N VAL A 74 17.62 3.69 4.46
CA VAL A 74 16.94 4.30 3.31
C VAL A 74 15.58 4.89 3.65
N VAL A 75 14.96 4.49 4.76
CA VAL A 75 13.61 4.92 5.15
C VAL A 75 13.69 6.20 5.96
N ARG A 76 12.93 7.21 5.55
CA ARG A 76 12.82 8.50 6.22
C ARG A 76 11.60 8.58 7.13
N SER A 77 10.49 7.98 6.69
CA SER A 77 9.27 7.87 7.48
C SER A 77 8.38 6.75 6.96
N VAL A 78 7.54 6.23 7.84
CA VAL A 78 6.50 5.25 7.52
C VAL A 78 5.20 5.66 8.20
N GLN A 79 4.11 5.64 7.46
CA GLN A 79 2.75 5.76 7.99
C GLN A 79 1.98 4.48 7.66
N LEU A 80 1.31 3.91 8.66
CA LEU A 80 0.52 2.69 8.54
C LEU A 80 -0.94 3.00 8.77
N GLU A 81 -1.79 2.60 7.83
CA GLU A 81 -3.24 2.71 7.95
C GLU A 81 -3.89 1.35 7.66
N ASN A 82 -5.00 1.07 8.33
CA ASN A 82 -5.86 -0.06 8.00
C ASN A 82 -6.76 0.34 6.83
N THR A 83 -6.87 -0.48 5.79
CA THR A 83 -7.65 -0.10 4.60
C THR A 83 -9.15 -0.02 4.84
N SER A 84 -9.63 -0.48 6.00
CA SER A 84 -11.02 -0.33 6.43
C SER A 84 -11.32 1.04 7.05
N ASP A 85 -10.31 1.87 7.30
CA ASP A 85 -10.51 3.26 7.74
C ASP A 85 -11.00 4.10 6.55
N GLU A 86 -12.14 4.78 6.70
CA GLU A 86 -12.77 5.59 5.64
C GLU A 86 -11.87 6.73 5.12
N ARG A 87 -10.86 7.14 5.90
CA ARG A 87 -9.87 8.13 5.47
C ARG A 87 -8.88 7.57 4.44
N VAL A 88 -8.72 6.25 4.37
CA VAL A 88 -7.86 5.60 3.39
C VAL A 88 -8.57 5.61 2.05
N ARG A 89 -8.01 6.34 1.10
CA ARG A 89 -8.58 6.49 -0.24
C ARG A 89 -7.79 5.70 -1.27
N ALA A 90 -8.47 5.27 -2.32
CA ALA A 90 -7.87 4.59 -3.45
C ALA A 90 -8.36 5.17 -4.77
N ILE A 91 -7.64 4.82 -5.84
CA ILE A 91 -8.02 5.06 -7.22
C ILE A 91 -7.84 3.76 -8.00
N ALA A 92 -8.85 3.40 -8.78
CA ALA A 92 -8.79 2.36 -9.81
C ALA A 92 -9.00 3.01 -11.17
N VAL A 93 -8.09 2.78 -12.10
CA VAL A 93 -8.21 3.17 -13.50
C VAL A 93 -8.60 1.93 -14.28
N LEU A 94 -9.76 1.97 -14.91
CA LEU A 94 -10.29 0.94 -15.79
C LEU A 94 -10.06 1.35 -17.26
N GLY A 95 -10.32 0.43 -18.18
CA GLY A 95 -10.19 0.72 -19.62
C GLY A 95 -11.11 1.85 -20.09
N SER A 96 -12.28 1.98 -19.48
CA SER A 96 -13.32 2.95 -19.88
C SER A 96 -13.54 4.09 -18.88
N SER A 97 -13.07 3.95 -17.63
CA SER A 97 -13.49 4.79 -16.52
C SER A 97 -12.46 4.86 -15.40
N VAL A 98 -12.71 5.71 -14.40
CA VAL A 98 -11.87 5.87 -13.21
C VAL A 98 -12.76 5.91 -11.98
N ILE A 99 -12.44 5.10 -10.99
CA ILE A 99 -13.12 5.04 -9.68
C ILE A 99 -12.18 5.65 -8.64
N ILE A 100 -12.67 6.61 -7.84
CA ILE A 100 -11.89 7.23 -6.77
C ILE A 100 -12.79 7.41 -5.54
N GLY A 101 -12.32 6.97 -4.37
CA GLY A 101 -13.14 7.00 -3.15
C GLY A 101 -12.42 6.39 -1.95
N PRO A 102 -13.13 6.13 -0.84
CA PRO A 102 -12.66 5.27 0.22
C PRO A 102 -12.23 3.91 -0.32
N PHE A 103 -11.18 3.32 0.25
CA PHE A 103 -10.58 2.09 -0.27
C PHE A 103 -11.60 0.95 -0.41
N ALA A 104 -12.43 0.75 0.61
CA ALA A 104 -13.45 -0.31 0.60
C ALA A 104 -14.48 -0.12 -0.53
N ASP A 105 -14.90 1.11 -0.79
CA ASP A 105 -15.86 1.42 -1.84
C ASP A 105 -15.25 1.24 -3.24
N VAL A 106 -13.99 1.64 -3.41
CA VAL A 106 -13.25 1.44 -4.66
C VAL A 106 -13.04 -0.04 -4.94
N GLU A 107 -12.72 -0.84 -3.92
CA GLU A 107 -12.56 -2.29 -4.07
C GLU A 107 -13.89 -2.95 -4.48
N ALA A 108 -15.00 -2.62 -3.82
CA ALA A 108 -16.31 -3.19 -4.16
C ALA A 108 -16.73 -2.85 -5.60
N GLN A 109 -16.59 -1.58 -6.01
CA GLN A 109 -16.91 -1.14 -7.37
C GLN A 109 -15.95 -1.73 -8.41
N LEU A 110 -14.68 -1.93 -8.05
CA LEU A 110 -13.71 -2.59 -8.92
C LEU A 110 -14.07 -4.06 -9.15
N ASP A 111 -14.44 -4.80 -8.10
CA ASP A 111 -14.86 -6.20 -8.22
C ASP A 111 -16.09 -6.34 -9.13
N GLU A 112 -17.07 -5.43 -9.00
CA GLU A 112 -18.23 -5.35 -9.88
C GLU A 112 -17.82 -5.09 -11.34
N ALA A 113 -16.99 -4.07 -11.59
CA ALA A 113 -16.52 -3.73 -12.93
C ALA A 113 -15.74 -4.88 -13.59
N LEU A 114 -14.85 -5.54 -12.84
CA LEU A 114 -14.11 -6.70 -13.32
C LEU A 114 -15.04 -7.88 -13.65
N ALA A 115 -16.09 -8.10 -12.87
CA ALA A 115 -17.10 -9.12 -13.15
C ALA A 115 -17.91 -8.81 -14.42
N GLU A 116 -18.07 -7.52 -14.76
CA GLU A 116 -18.68 -7.06 -16.01
C GLU A 116 -17.72 -7.10 -17.22
N GLY A 117 -16.45 -7.48 -17.01
CA GLY A 117 -15.45 -7.63 -18.07
C GLY A 117 -14.61 -6.39 -18.34
N GLU A 118 -14.66 -5.37 -17.47
CA GLU A 118 -13.71 -4.26 -17.52
C GLU A 118 -12.28 -4.75 -17.26
N THR A 119 -11.30 -4.00 -17.76
CA THR A 119 -9.88 -4.28 -17.52
C THR A 119 -9.33 -3.27 -16.53
N LEU A 120 -8.77 -3.74 -15.42
CA LEU A 120 -7.97 -2.90 -14.53
C LEU A 120 -6.66 -2.50 -15.21
N VAL A 121 -6.49 -1.20 -15.42
CA VAL A 121 -5.27 -0.59 -15.95
C VAL A 121 -4.28 -0.28 -14.83
N ALA A 122 -4.78 0.31 -13.72
CA ALA A 122 -3.96 0.64 -12.57
C ALA A 122 -4.82 0.72 -11.30
N PHE A 123 -4.26 0.31 -10.17
CA PHE A 123 -4.84 0.52 -8.85
C PHE A 123 -3.78 1.12 -7.95
N THR A 124 -4.10 2.13 -7.15
CA THR A 124 -3.19 2.61 -6.11
C THR A 124 -3.97 3.17 -4.92
N VAL A 125 -3.39 3.04 -3.73
CA VAL A 125 -3.87 3.71 -2.54
C VAL A 125 -3.25 5.12 -2.51
N LEU A 126 -4.07 6.12 -2.23
CA LEU A 126 -3.66 7.51 -2.16
C LEU A 126 -3.07 7.81 -0.77
N PRO A 127 -1.93 8.50 -0.69
CA PRO A 127 -1.40 8.95 0.58
C PRO A 127 -2.41 9.91 1.25
N PRO A 128 -2.51 9.88 2.59
CA PRO A 128 -3.35 10.83 3.31
C PRO A 128 -2.88 12.27 3.06
N GLU A 129 -3.83 13.20 3.00
CA GLU A 129 -3.57 14.65 2.83
C GLU A 129 -2.87 15.27 4.03
#